data_AF-A0A8J6XRA6-F1
#
_entry.id   AF-A0A8J6XRA6-F1
#
_cell.length_a   1.000
_cell.length_b   1.000
_cell.length_c   1.000
_cell.angle_alpha   90.00
_cell.angle_beta   90.00
_cell.angle_gamma   90.00
#
_symmetry.space_group_name_H-M   'P 1'
#
loop_
_entity.id
_entity.type
_entity.pdbx_description
1 polymer ?
#
loop_
_entity_poly.entity_id
_entity_poly.type
_entity_poly.pdbx_seq_one_letter_code
_entity_poly.pdbx_strand_id
1 'polypeptide(L)'
;MGNSVTIINPIHPLYGQSVVIKQIRKVGQQTIVTVESPLGGFLSVPASETDLWTQPACTAQTVGKFLPQKLLRLSEWVAARSQKV
;
A
#
# COMPACT_ATOMS: atom_id res chain seq x y z
N MET A 1 -7.06 -5.43 -17.41
CA MET A 1 -6.85 -4.47 -16.31
C MET A 1 -5.35 -4.42 -16.05
N GLY A 2 -4.63 -3.47 -16.64
CA GLY A 2 -3.17 -3.35 -16.47
C GLY A 2 -2.85 -2.69 -15.13
N ASN A 3 -1.79 -3.12 -14.46
CA ASN A 3 -1.33 -2.46 -13.25
C ASN A 3 -0.80 -1.06 -13.61
N SER A 4 -1.26 -0.03 -12.91
CA SER A 4 -0.79 1.36 -13.05
C SER A 4 -0.05 1.80 -11.79
N VAL A 5 0.86 2.76 -11.94
CA VAL A 5 1.59 3.42 -10.85
C VAL A 5 1.50 4.93 -10.99
N THR A 6 1.46 5.62 -9.86
CA THR A 6 1.55 7.08 -9.81
C THR A 6 3.00 7.49 -9.63
N ILE A 7 3.47 8.47 -10.41
CA ILE A 7 4.80 9.03 -10.24
C ILE A 7 4.78 10.05 -9.09
N ILE A 8 5.59 9.82 -8.06
CA ILE A 8 5.63 10.61 -6.82
C ILE A 8 6.90 11.49 -6.71
N ASN A 9 7.77 11.46 -7.73
CA ASN A 9 8.94 12.34 -7.76
C ASN A 9 8.55 13.76 -8.22
N PRO A 10 8.67 14.80 -7.36
CA PRO A 10 8.18 16.15 -7.66
C PRO A 10 8.94 16.86 -8.79
N ILE A 11 10.16 16.43 -9.12
CA ILE A 11 10.93 16.98 -10.25
C ILE A 11 10.66 16.25 -11.56
N HIS A 12 9.86 15.18 -11.54
CA HIS A 12 9.56 14.40 -12.73
C HIS A 12 8.47 15.08 -13.59
N PRO A 13 8.59 15.15 -14.93
CA PRO A 13 7.59 15.80 -15.80
C PRO A 13 6.17 15.23 -15.68
N LEU A 14 6.06 13.95 -15.31
CA LEU A 14 4.81 13.23 -15.12
C LEU A 14 4.39 13.13 -13.63
N TYR A 15 4.92 13.97 -12.76
CA TYR A 15 4.57 13.98 -11.33
C TYR A 15 3.05 14.05 -11.11
N GLY A 16 2.53 13.19 -10.25
CA GLY A 16 1.10 13.08 -9.93
C GLY A 16 0.25 12.34 -10.97
N GLN A 17 0.84 11.89 -12.09
CA GLN A 17 0.11 11.14 -13.10
C GLN A 17 0.17 9.63 -12.84
N SER A 18 -0.95 8.95 -13.12
CA SER A 18 -1.05 7.49 -13.13
C SER A 18 -0.70 6.94 -14.51
N VAL A 19 0.36 6.14 -14.58
CA VAL A 19 0.92 5.57 -15.82
C VAL A 19 0.90 4.04 -15.76
N VAL A 20 0.71 3.41 -16.92
CA VAL A 20 0.56 1.95 -17.01
C VAL A 20 1.93 1.28 -16.94
N ILE A 21 2.07 0.29 -16.06
CA ILE A 21 3.28 -0.53 -15.94
C ILE A 21 3.34 -1.51 -17.11
N LYS A 22 4.49 -1.55 -17.79
CA LYS A 22 4.80 -2.57 -18.80
C LYS A 22 5.72 -3.63 -18.25
N GLN A 23 6.71 -3.23 -17.45
CA GLN A 23 7.69 -4.16 -16.91
C GLN A 23 8.27 -3.65 -15.59
N ILE A 24 8.61 -4.58 -14.70
CA ILE A 24 9.37 -4.31 -13.48
C ILE A 24 10.61 -5.18 -13.52
N ARG A 25 11.79 -4.61 -13.27
CA ARG A 25 13.06 -5.34 -13.23
C ARG A 25 13.92 -4.88 -12.06
N LYS A 26 14.76 -5.78 -11.56
CA LYS A 26 15.78 -5.46 -10.56
C LYS A 26 17.12 -5.24 -11.26
N VAL A 27 17.77 -4.11 -10.99
CA VAL A 27 19.08 -3.74 -11.54
C VAL A 27 20.00 -3.42 -10.36
N GLY A 28 20.84 -4.39 -10.00
CA GLY A 28 21.65 -4.31 -8.78
C GLY A 28 20.77 -4.25 -7.53
N GLN A 29 20.92 -3.17 -6.74
CA GLN A 29 20.09 -2.91 -5.56
C GLN A 29 18.81 -2.13 -5.87
N GLN A 30 18.67 -1.58 -7.08
CA GLN A 30 17.52 -0.75 -7.46
C GLN A 30 16.47 -1.58 -8.19
N THR A 31 15.20 -1.22 -7.99
CA THR A 31 14.09 -1.73 -8.80
C THR A 31 13.71 -0.65 -9.81
N ILE A 32 13.65 -1.00 -11.08
CA ILE A 32 13.29 -0.11 -12.19
C ILE A 32 11.94 -0.54 -12.74
N VAL A 33 11.05 0.42 -12.90
CA VAL A 33 9.71 0.25 -13.48
C VAL A 33 9.72 0.89 -14.86
N THR A 34 9.38 0.11 -15.87
CA THR A 34 9.14 0.61 -17.22
C THR A 34 7.64 0.87 -17.37
N VAL A 35 7.31 2.13 -17.64
CA VAL A 35 5.95 2.64 -17.78
C VAL A 35 5.70 3.16 -19.20
N GLU A 36 4.46 3.11 -19.65
CA GLU A 36 4.03 3.76 -20.88
C GLU A 36 3.79 5.25 -20.64
N SER A 37 4.44 6.10 -21.44
CA SER A 37 4.30 7.54 -21.34
C SER A 37 3.03 8.00 -22.05
N PRO A 38 2.24 8.93 -21.47
CA PRO A 38 1.12 9.56 -22.16
C PRO A 38 1.53 10.31 -23.44
N LEU A 39 2.80 10.74 -23.50
CA LEU A 39 3.39 11.42 -24.66
C LEU A 39 3.86 10.44 -25.75
N GLY A 40 3.63 9.14 -25.56
CA GLY A 40 4.12 8.06 -26.41
C GLY A 40 5.48 7.51 -25.95
N GLY A 41 5.71 6.23 -26.23
CA GLY A 41 6.94 5.54 -25.88
C GLY A 41 6.98 4.99 -24.44
N PHE A 42 8.15 4.51 -24.04
CA PHE A 42 8.38 3.89 -22.73
C PHE A 42 9.41 4.67 -21.92
N LEU A 43 9.13 4.82 -20.64
CA LEU A 43 10.01 5.48 -19.68
C LEU A 43 10.43 4.49 -18.61
N SER A 44 11.71 4.46 -18.28
CA SER A 44 12.21 3.70 -17.12
C SER A 44 12.37 4.64 -15.94
N VAL A 45 11.61 4.42 -14.88
CA VAL A 45 11.66 5.19 -13.62
C VAL A 45 12.05 4.27 -12.46
N PRO A 46 12.86 4.75 -11.51
CA PRO A 46 13.11 4.02 -10.28
C PRO A 46 11.81 3.79 -9.53
N ALA A 47 11.65 2.59 -8.95
CA ALA A 47 10.45 2.25 -8.20
C ALA A 47 10.25 3.14 -6.96
N SER A 48 11.34 3.74 -6.43
CA SER A 48 11.33 4.74 -5.36
C SER A 48 10.70 6.08 -5.77
N GLU A 49 10.62 6.35 -7.07
CA GLU A 49 9.98 7.54 -7.64
C GLU A 49 8.52 7.29 -8.01
N THR A 50 8.03 6.08 -7.73
CA THR A 50 6.66 5.65 -8.00
C THR A 50 5.97 5.21 -6.72
N ASP A 51 4.64 5.23 -6.71
CA ASP A 51 3.83 4.77 -5.59
C ASP A 51 3.84 3.24 -5.37
N LEU A 52 4.54 2.49 -6.24
CA LEU A 52 4.69 1.04 -6.18
C LEU A 52 5.23 0.55 -4.83
N TRP A 53 6.06 1.36 -4.17
CA TRP A 53 6.61 1.06 -2.83
C TRP A 53 5.87 1.79 -1.69
N THR A 54 5.02 2.76 -2.00
CA THR A 54 4.17 3.44 -1.00
C THR A 54 2.84 2.74 -0.77
N GLN A 55 2.56 1.63 -1.43
CA GLN A 55 1.70 0.64 -0.78
C GLN A 55 2.54 0.04 0.33
N PRO A 56 2.35 0.41 1.61
CA PRO A 56 2.70 -0.54 2.63
C PRO A 56 1.95 -1.80 2.18
N ALA A 57 2.69 -2.88 1.88
CA ALA A 57 2.15 -4.21 2.05
C ALA A 57 1.33 -4.08 3.30
N CYS A 58 -0.01 -4.16 3.18
CA CYS A 58 -0.92 -3.91 4.27
C CYS A 58 -0.27 -4.66 5.41
N THR A 59 0.38 -3.91 6.29
CA THR A 59 0.80 -4.46 7.54
C THR A 59 -0.62 -4.56 8.05
N ALA A 60 -1.17 -5.76 7.94
CA ALA A 60 -1.82 -6.36 9.06
C ALA A 60 -0.88 -6.00 10.20
N GLN A 61 -1.10 -4.78 10.74
CA GLN A 61 -1.00 -4.52 12.12
C GLN A 61 -1.77 -5.72 12.62
N THR A 62 -1.03 -6.72 13.07
CA THR A 62 -1.48 -7.55 14.15
C THR A 62 -1.68 -6.54 15.27
N VAL A 63 -2.74 -5.73 15.16
CA VAL A 63 -3.44 -5.10 16.26
C VAL A 63 -3.76 -6.34 17.04
N GLY A 64 -2.91 -6.65 18.03
CA GLY A 64 -3.05 -7.84 18.84
C GLY A 64 -4.49 -7.83 19.28
N LYS A 65 -5.30 -8.68 18.64
CA LYS A 65 -6.76 -8.58 18.71
C LYS A 65 -7.09 -8.89 20.15
N PHE A 66 -7.31 -7.82 20.90
CA PHE A 66 -7.74 -7.78 22.29
C PHE A 66 -6.92 -8.67 23.24
N LEU A 67 -6.18 -8.05 24.18
CA LEU A 67 -5.62 -8.79 25.32
C LEU A 67 -6.73 -9.67 25.95
N PRO A 68 -6.50 -10.95 26.24
CA PRO A 68 -7.50 -11.87 26.79
C PRO A 68 -8.23 -11.30 28.02
N GLN A 69 -7.53 -10.51 28.83
CA GLN A 69 -8.08 -9.82 30.00
C GLN A 69 -9.15 -8.78 29.63
N LYS A 70 -9.03 -8.10 28.49
CA LYS A 70 -10.04 -7.15 28.00
C LYS A 70 -11.29 -7.88 27.48
N LEU A 71 -11.11 -9.04 26.84
CA LEU A 71 -12.24 -9.89 26.42
C LEU A 71 -12.98 -10.46 27.62
N LEU A 72 -12.26 -10.91 28.65
CA LEU A 72 -12.87 -11.39 29.89
C LEU A 72 -13.73 -10.30 30.54
N ARG A 73 -13.19 -9.08 30.71
CA ARG A 73 -13.94 -7.94 31.26
C ARG A 73 -15.17 -7.57 30.43
N LEU A 74 -15.08 -7.67 29.09
CA LEU A 74 -16.23 -7.45 28.21
C LEU A 74 -17.32 -8.50 28.44
N SER A 75 -16.95 -9.77 28.60
CA SER A 75 -17.89 -10.86 28.86
C SER A 75 -18.61 -10.70 30.21
N GLU A 76 -17.87 -10.34 31.26
CA GLU A 76 -18.43 -10.04 32.59
C GLU A 76 -19.39 -8.86 32.54
N TRP A 77 -19.03 -7.80 31.82
CA TRP A 77 -19.87 -6.61 31.69
C TRP A 77 -21.20 -6.89 30.96
N VAL A 78 -21.16 -7.69 29.89
CA VAL A 78 -22.36 -8.12 29.16
C VAL A 78 -23.23 -9.04 30.03
N ALA A 79 -22.63 -9.97 30.78
CA ALA A 79 -23.35 -10.86 31.68
C ALA A 79 -24.07 -10.06 32.80
N ALA A 80 -23.36 -9.12 33.45
CA ALA A 80 -23.92 -8.27 34.49
C ALA A 80 -25.08 -7.39 33.98
N ARG A 81 -25.02 -6.95 32.71
CA ARG A 81 -26.09 -6.18 32.09
C ARG A 81 -27.30 -7.03 31.70
N SER A 82 -27.08 -8.30 31.36
CA SER A 82 -28.14 -9.24 30.97
C SER A 82 -28.91 -9.80 32.17
N GLN A 83 -28.31 -9.80 33.37
CA GLN A 83 -28.99 -10.18 34.62
C GLN A 83 -29.88 -9.09 35.23
N LYS A 84 -29.91 -7.89 34.64
CA LYS A 84 -30.73 -6.75 35.11
C LYS A 84 -32.11 -6.66 34.43
N VAL A 85 -32.64 -7.79 33.96
CA VAL A 85 -34.02 -7.93 33.45
C VAL A 85 -34.79 -8.89 34.34
#